data_AF-A0AA36D2N1-F1
#
_entry.id   AF-A0AA36D2N1-F1
#
_cell.length_a   1.000
_cell.length_b   1.000
_cell.length_c   1.000
_cell.angle_alpha   90.00
_cell.angle_beta   90.00
_cell.angle_gamma   90.00
#
_symmetry.space_group_name_H-M   'P 1'
#
loop_
_entity.id
_entity.type
_entity.pdbx_description
1 polymer ?
#
loop_
_entity_poly.entity_id
_entity_poly.type
_entity_poly.pdbx_seq_one_letter_code
_entity_poly.pdbx_strand_id
1 'polypeptide(L)'
;MRLSIGDQLELYGKIIDGCLSDHKGIVTKAPVDATDYVVIHLEHGYTPGESEKQWRCFVLFDDSTYKRTTAALEQFRDSDSLNPEIQALFLGNTTTTQVTELPHNFFTTASTSLNDSQLQAIQLAATHRLSLIQGPPGTGKTTTSAQLVQKLRLLFGQMVMVCAPSNTAVDTLAARIAATGLTVIRFVSKRRDPDTDPFRHLRYEEKIKNHRNLRPGTRSMNRVLPNGASSSLRDLRSDRRRLCDMRRRRLAGCQGPTLQIRLIDEATQGTEPELLIPMMRGIERLILVGDHRQLGPVVLC
;
A
#
# COMPACT_ATOMS: atom_id res chain seq x y z
N MET A 1 3.97 -2.26 25.04
CA MET A 1 4.23 -2.53 23.61
C MET A 1 3.04 -3.29 23.05
N ARG A 2 2.43 -2.85 21.93
CA ARG A 2 1.28 -3.52 21.33
C ARG A 2 1.78 -4.39 20.17
N LEU A 3 1.65 -5.71 20.31
CA LEU A 3 2.06 -6.66 19.28
C LEU A 3 1.14 -6.57 18.06
N SER A 4 1.74 -6.63 16.88
CA SER A 4 1.07 -6.61 15.59
C SER A 4 1.37 -7.87 14.77
N ILE A 5 0.46 -8.23 13.87
CA ILE A 5 0.69 -9.34 12.92
C ILE A 5 1.89 -8.98 12.03
N GLY A 6 2.87 -9.87 11.97
CA GLY A 6 4.13 -9.68 11.25
C GLY A 6 5.32 -9.28 12.11
N ASP A 7 5.10 -8.94 13.40
CA ASP A 7 6.19 -8.68 14.35
C ASP A 7 7.05 -9.93 14.53
N GLN A 8 8.37 -9.73 14.63
CA GLN A 8 9.32 -10.80 14.85
C GLN A 8 9.56 -10.99 16.35
N LEU A 9 9.50 -12.24 16.79
CA LEU A 9 9.72 -12.64 18.17
C LEU A 9 10.87 -13.63 18.23
N GLU A 10 11.65 -13.55 19.30
CA GLU A 10 12.65 -14.53 19.66
C GLU A 10 12.21 -15.25 20.92
N LEU A 11 12.05 -16.56 20.81
CA LEU A 11 11.61 -17.44 21.88
C LEU A 11 12.81 -18.24 22.39
N TYR A 12 12.94 -18.24 23.71
CA TYR A 12 13.97 -18.98 24.43
C TYR A 12 13.32 -20.02 25.31
N GLY A 13 13.63 -21.28 25.03
CA GLY A 13 13.19 -22.44 25.80
C GLY A 13 14.01 -22.64 27.06
N LYS A 14 13.81 -23.80 27.70
CA LYS A 14 14.65 -24.23 28.84
C LYS A 14 16.09 -24.45 28.36
N ILE A 15 17.06 -24.06 29.17
CA ILE A 15 18.48 -24.37 28.93
C ILE A 15 18.63 -25.90 28.93
N ILE A 16 18.91 -26.49 27.77
CA ILE A 16 19.31 -27.90 27.66
C ILE A 16 20.83 -27.88 27.42
N ASP A 17 21.59 -28.53 28.30
CA ASP A 17 23.06 -28.64 28.22
C ASP A 17 23.83 -27.30 28.12
N GLY A 18 23.34 -26.26 28.79
CA GLY A 18 24.00 -24.94 28.79
C GLY A 18 23.72 -24.08 27.55
N CYS A 19 23.02 -24.62 26.56
CA CYS A 19 22.58 -23.87 25.38
C CYS A 19 21.13 -23.42 25.53
N LEU A 20 20.91 -22.11 25.38
CA LEU A 20 19.59 -21.55 25.12
C LEU A 20 19.23 -21.86 23.66
N SER A 21 18.18 -22.64 23.43
CA SER A 21 17.63 -22.77 22.09
C SER A 21 16.92 -21.46 21.73
N ASP A 22 17.42 -20.79 20.69
CA ASP A 22 16.87 -19.56 20.15
C ASP A 22 15.96 -19.89 18.96
N HIS A 23 14.66 -19.63 19.11
CA HIS A 23 13.68 -19.85 18.05
C HIS A 23 13.10 -18.52 17.61
N LYS A 24 13.36 -18.14 16.36
CA LYS A 24 12.74 -16.97 15.75
C LYS A 24 11.41 -17.35 15.15
N GLY A 25 10.43 -16.46 15.34
CA GLY A 25 9.10 -16.62 14.79
C GLY A 25 8.45 -15.29 14.45
N ILE A 26 7.35 -15.39 13.70
CA ILE A 26 6.57 -14.24 13.26
C ILE A 26 5.17 -14.36 13.85
N VAL A 27 4.65 -13.26 14.38
CA VAL A 27 3.27 -13.20 14.89
C VAL A 27 2.28 -13.34 13.72
N THR A 28 1.47 -14.40 13.73
CA THR A 28 0.38 -14.63 12.74
C THR A 28 -0.99 -14.26 13.30
N LYS A 29 -1.15 -14.25 14.63
CA LYS A 29 -2.32 -13.71 15.33
C LYS A 29 -1.84 -12.80 16.46
N ALA A 30 -2.25 -11.54 16.42
CA ALA A 30 -2.06 -10.60 17.53
C ALA A 30 -3.21 -10.75 18.55
N PRO A 31 -2.94 -10.51 19.85
CA PRO A 31 -3.96 -10.64 20.89
C PRO A 31 -4.97 -9.49 20.80
N VAL A 32 -6.25 -9.81 20.97
CA VAL A 32 -7.32 -8.80 21.00
C VAL A 32 -7.36 -8.06 22.35
N ASP A 33 -7.15 -8.79 23.44
CA ASP A 33 -7.14 -8.30 24.82
C ASP A 33 -6.09 -9.03 25.66
N ALA A 34 -6.04 -8.72 26.96
CA ALA A 34 -5.04 -9.28 27.88
C ALA A 34 -5.24 -10.78 28.19
N THR A 35 -6.39 -11.35 27.85
CA THR A 35 -6.72 -12.76 28.05
C THR A 35 -6.59 -13.60 26.79
N ASP A 36 -6.46 -12.94 25.63
CA ASP A 36 -6.28 -13.59 24.34
C ASP A 36 -4.86 -14.14 24.16
N TYR A 37 -4.72 -15.09 23.25
CA TYR A 37 -3.46 -15.74 22.93
C TYR A 37 -2.81 -15.16 21.67
N VAL A 38 -1.48 -15.24 21.63
CA VAL A 38 -0.66 -14.91 20.47
C VAL A 38 -0.34 -16.20 19.70
N VAL A 39 -0.47 -16.18 18.37
CA VAL A 39 0.00 -17.28 17.53
C VAL A 39 1.27 -16.86 16.82
N ILE A 40 2.30 -17.71 16.90
CA ILE A 40 3.62 -17.45 16.35
C ILE A 40 3.96 -18.60 15.39
N HIS A 41 4.33 -18.26 14.17
CA HIS A 41 4.88 -19.20 13.21
C HIS A 41 6.41 -19.20 13.34
N LEU A 42 6.98 -20.32 13.77
CA LEU A 42 8.44 -20.47 13.92
C LEU A 42 9.10 -20.68 12.56
N GLU A 43 10.25 -20.04 12.33
CA GLU A 43 10.96 -20.09 11.04
C GLU A 43 11.58 -21.47 10.76
N HIS A 44 11.92 -22.20 11.81
CA HIS A 44 12.47 -23.55 11.76
C HIS A 44 11.43 -24.46 12.40
N GLY A 45 11.07 -25.59 11.76
CA GLY A 45 9.98 -26.50 12.11
C GLY A 45 10.12 -27.24 13.45
N TYR A 46 10.63 -26.54 14.46
CA TYR A 46 10.67 -26.93 15.85
C TYR A 46 9.26 -27.00 16.41
N THR A 47 8.97 -28.12 17.05
CA THR A 47 7.70 -28.34 17.76
C THR A 47 8.06 -28.53 19.24
N PRO A 48 7.61 -27.63 20.12
CA PRO A 48 7.87 -27.76 21.55
C PRO A 48 7.39 -29.11 22.09
N GLY A 49 8.17 -29.73 22.97
CA GLY A 49 7.79 -30.95 23.67
C GLY A 49 6.80 -30.69 24.82
N GLU A 50 6.03 -31.68 25.25
CA GLU A 50 5.05 -31.55 26.36
C GLU A 50 5.67 -31.12 27.71
N SER A 51 6.98 -31.30 27.87
CA SER A 51 7.75 -30.91 29.06
C SER A 51 8.19 -29.44 29.07
N GLU A 52 8.08 -28.73 27.94
CA GLU A 52 8.56 -27.36 27.77
C GLU A 52 7.47 -26.33 28.14
N LYS A 53 7.24 -26.20 29.46
CA LYS A 53 6.16 -25.37 30.02
C LYS A 53 6.52 -23.90 30.23
N GLN A 54 7.78 -23.51 30.06
CA GLN A 54 8.25 -22.15 30.34
C GLN A 54 9.12 -21.62 29.20
N TRP A 55 8.76 -20.43 28.75
CA TRP A 55 9.39 -19.75 27.62
C TRP A 55 9.62 -18.29 27.97
N ARG A 56 10.73 -17.74 27.50
CA ARG A 56 10.94 -16.28 27.47
C ARG A 56 10.77 -15.82 26.04
N CYS A 57 10.02 -14.75 25.86
CA CYS A 57 9.76 -14.16 24.55
C CYS A 57 10.28 -12.73 24.53
N PHE A 58 11.10 -12.41 23.53
CA PHE A 58 11.61 -11.06 23.28
C PHE A 58 11.05 -10.56 21.94
N VAL A 59 10.58 -9.32 21.92
CA VAL A 59 10.17 -8.68 20.68
C VAL A 59 11.40 -8.11 20.00
N LEU A 60 11.67 -8.54 18.77
CA LEU A 60 12.79 -8.04 17.99
C LEU A 60 12.43 -6.69 17.37
N PHE A 61 13.30 -5.71 17.60
CA PHE A 61 13.15 -4.39 17.01
C PHE A 61 13.54 -4.41 15.53
N ASP A 62 12.62 -3.99 14.66
CA ASP A 62 12.89 -3.80 13.22
C ASP A 62 13.16 -2.32 12.93
N ASP A 63 14.41 -2.00 12.59
CA ASP A 63 14.83 -0.65 12.22
C ASP A 63 14.53 -0.29 10.76
N SER A 64 13.89 -1.18 9.99
CA SER A 64 13.69 -1.01 8.55
C SER A 64 12.84 0.22 8.20
N THR A 65 11.85 0.58 9.03
CA THR A 65 11.06 1.80 8.84
C THR A 65 11.91 3.04 9.05
N TYR A 66 12.71 3.09 10.13
CA TYR A 66 13.62 4.20 10.42
C TYR A 66 14.68 4.38 9.33
N LYS A 67 15.27 3.28 8.84
CA LYS A 67 16.21 3.34 7.71
C LYS A 67 15.56 3.94 6.45
N ARG A 68 14.28 3.64 6.20
CA ARG A 68 13.55 4.19 5.04
C ARG A 68 13.19 5.66 5.22
N THR A 69 12.77 6.08 6.41
CA THR A 69 12.47 7.50 6.68
C THR A 69 13.74 8.34 6.58
N THR A 70 14.86 7.90 7.16
CA THR A 70 16.15 8.59 7.03
C THR A 70 16.58 8.69 5.57
N ALA A 71 16.50 7.60 4.80
CA ALA A 71 16.83 7.63 3.38
C ALA A 71 15.90 8.57 2.58
N ALA A 72 14.61 8.65 2.94
CA ALA A 72 13.66 9.56 2.30
C ALA A 72 13.98 11.03 2.61
N LEU A 73 14.41 11.34 3.83
CA LEU A 73 14.86 12.68 4.24
C LEU A 73 16.15 13.08 3.51
N GLU A 74 17.13 12.19 3.44
CA GLU A 74 18.37 12.42 2.68
C GLU A 74 18.04 12.67 1.20
N GLN A 75 17.14 11.89 0.62
CA GLN A 75 16.69 12.08 -0.75
C GLN A 75 15.94 13.41 -0.93
N PHE A 76 15.11 13.82 0.02
CA PHE A 76 14.41 15.11 -0.01
C PHE A 76 15.40 16.30 0.07
N ARG A 77 16.51 16.15 0.81
CA ARG A 77 17.56 17.16 0.92
C ARG A 77 18.43 17.25 -0.33
N ASP A 78 18.90 16.09 -0.82
CA ASP A 78 20.05 16.03 -1.74
C ASP A 78 19.68 15.91 -3.22
N SER A 79 18.40 15.76 -3.57
CA SER A 79 18.03 15.42 -4.95
C SER A 79 16.82 16.16 -5.51
N ASP A 80 16.83 16.38 -6.82
CA ASP A 80 15.64 16.74 -7.64
C ASP A 80 14.66 15.55 -7.78
N SER A 81 14.60 14.65 -6.79
CA SER A 81 13.74 13.47 -6.84
C SER A 81 12.26 13.80 -6.67
N LEU A 82 11.97 14.94 -6.07
CA LEU A 82 10.62 15.47 -5.91
C LEU A 82 10.36 16.54 -6.98
N ASN A 83 9.10 16.69 -7.37
CA ASN A 83 8.71 17.81 -8.21
C ASN A 83 9.06 19.14 -7.52
N PRO A 84 9.75 20.07 -8.19
CA PRO A 84 10.18 21.33 -7.58
C PRO A 84 9.03 22.15 -6.99
N GLU A 85 7.84 22.13 -7.62
CA GLU A 85 6.65 22.82 -7.11
C GLU A 85 6.15 22.18 -5.82
N ILE A 86 6.07 20.85 -5.77
CA ILE A 86 5.66 20.13 -4.56
C ILE A 86 6.70 20.35 -3.46
N GLN A 87 8.00 20.27 -3.78
CA GLN A 87 9.07 20.51 -2.81
C GLN A 87 9.01 21.93 -2.25
N ALA A 88 8.82 22.94 -3.10
CA ALA A 88 8.68 24.33 -2.68
C ALA A 88 7.47 24.52 -1.74
N LEU A 89 6.33 23.90 -2.06
CA LEU A 89 5.14 23.93 -1.20
C LEU A 89 5.39 23.29 0.16
N PHE A 90 6.11 22.16 0.23
CA PHE A 90 6.49 21.51 1.49
C PHE A 90 7.45 22.37 2.32
N LEU A 91 8.35 23.11 1.68
CA LEU A 91 9.27 24.05 2.34
C LEU A 91 8.59 25.37 2.76
N GLY A 92 7.29 25.54 2.47
CA GLY A 92 6.55 26.76 2.80
C GLY A 92 6.76 27.92 1.82
N ASN A 93 7.37 27.67 0.66
CA ASN A 93 7.57 28.69 -0.36
C ASN A 93 6.29 28.94 -1.15
N THR A 94 5.98 30.21 -1.43
CA THR A 94 4.84 30.58 -2.28
C THR A 94 5.16 30.26 -3.74
N THR A 95 4.43 29.32 -4.33
CA THR A 95 4.54 28.97 -5.76
C THR A 95 3.17 29.03 -6.42
N THR A 96 3.11 29.56 -7.64
CA THR A 96 1.88 29.52 -8.46
C THR A 96 1.61 28.07 -8.85
N THR A 97 0.52 27.50 -8.34
CA THR A 97 0.15 26.12 -8.66
C THR A 97 -0.43 26.03 -10.07
N GLN A 98 0.13 25.14 -10.89
CA GLN A 98 -0.44 24.90 -12.22
C GLN A 98 -1.73 24.10 -12.10
N VAL A 99 -2.81 24.63 -12.66
CA VAL A 99 -4.12 23.98 -12.72
C VAL A 99 -4.22 23.21 -14.03
N THR A 100 -4.52 21.92 -13.94
CA THR A 100 -4.80 21.06 -15.10
C THR A 100 -6.25 21.24 -15.53
N GLU A 101 -6.51 21.50 -16.81
CA GLU A 101 -7.87 21.53 -17.35
C GLU A 101 -8.48 20.13 -17.37
N LEU A 102 -9.71 20.00 -16.87
CA LEU A 102 -10.46 18.75 -16.91
C LEU A 102 -11.28 18.66 -18.21
N PRO A 103 -11.35 17.48 -18.84
CA PRO A 103 -12.24 17.30 -19.99
C PRO A 103 -13.71 17.42 -19.57
N HIS A 104 -14.54 17.97 -20.46
CA HIS A 104 -15.96 18.25 -20.19
C HIS A 104 -16.78 17.03 -19.75
N ASN A 105 -16.33 15.81 -20.04
CA ASN A 105 -16.98 14.55 -19.69
C ASN A 105 -16.50 13.93 -18.36
N PHE A 106 -15.75 14.66 -17.54
CA PHE A 106 -15.19 14.13 -16.30
C PHE A 106 -16.25 13.60 -15.32
N PHE A 107 -17.41 14.27 -15.25
CA PHE A 107 -18.53 13.90 -14.38
C PHE A 107 -19.65 13.10 -15.07
N THR A 108 -19.66 12.99 -16.40
CA THR A 108 -20.77 12.32 -17.13
C THR A 108 -20.73 10.80 -17.05
N THR A 109 -19.62 10.20 -16.60
CA THR A 109 -19.59 8.78 -16.26
C THR A 109 -20.33 8.56 -14.94
N ALA A 110 -21.54 8.01 -15.05
CA ALA A 110 -22.43 7.67 -13.95
C ALA A 110 -21.71 6.80 -12.90
N SER A 111 -21.21 7.45 -11.86
CA SER A 111 -20.66 6.82 -10.66
C SER A 111 -21.48 7.32 -9.47
N THR A 112 -22.41 6.48 -9.01
CA THR A 112 -22.94 6.35 -7.64
C THR A 112 -22.85 7.56 -6.70
N SER A 113 -24.01 8.11 -6.33
CA SER A 113 -24.37 8.74 -5.03
C SER A 113 -23.29 9.53 -4.25
N LEU A 114 -22.39 10.25 -4.91
CA LEU A 114 -21.50 11.19 -4.23
C LEU A 114 -22.25 12.50 -3.98
N ASN A 115 -22.04 13.10 -2.81
CA ASN A 115 -22.59 14.42 -2.51
C ASN A 115 -21.71 15.53 -3.14
N ASP A 116 -22.23 16.76 -3.12
CA ASP A 116 -21.57 17.91 -3.76
C ASP A 116 -20.17 18.18 -3.20
N SER A 117 -19.95 18.01 -1.89
CA SER A 117 -18.64 18.24 -1.28
C SER A 117 -17.61 17.18 -1.69
N GLN A 118 -18.02 15.92 -1.83
CA GLN A 118 -17.17 14.84 -2.35
C GLN A 118 -16.84 15.07 -3.82
N LEU A 119 -17.80 15.51 -4.63
CA LEU A 119 -17.57 15.84 -6.03
C LEU A 119 -16.60 17.02 -6.17
N GLN A 120 -16.78 18.07 -5.39
CA GLN A 120 -15.88 19.23 -5.35
C GLN A 120 -14.47 18.82 -4.94
N ALA A 121 -14.33 17.97 -3.91
CA ALA A 121 -13.03 17.46 -3.48
C ALA A 121 -12.33 16.67 -4.60
N ILE A 122 -13.07 15.83 -5.34
CA ILE A 122 -12.54 15.08 -6.48
C ILE A 122 -12.10 16.04 -7.60
N GLN A 123 -12.89 17.08 -7.88
CA GLN A 123 -12.57 18.08 -8.90
C GLN A 123 -11.27 18.79 -8.60
N LEU A 124 -11.15 19.36 -7.40
CA LEU A 124 -9.98 20.10 -6.97
C LEU A 124 -8.73 19.22 -6.95
N ALA A 125 -8.87 17.98 -6.47
CA ALA A 125 -7.80 17.00 -6.45
C ALA A 125 -7.33 16.56 -7.85
N ALA A 126 -8.23 16.56 -8.85
CA ALA A 126 -7.88 16.23 -10.22
C ALA A 126 -7.19 17.39 -10.96
N THR A 127 -7.53 18.64 -10.61
CA THR A 127 -6.98 19.84 -11.26
C THR A 127 -5.65 20.29 -10.66
N HIS A 128 -5.44 20.17 -9.35
CA HIS A 128 -4.24 20.66 -8.68
C HIS A 128 -3.13 19.61 -8.59
N ARG A 129 -1.88 20.07 -8.41
CA ARG A 129 -0.71 19.20 -8.16
C ARG A 129 -0.59 18.75 -6.71
N LEU A 130 -0.99 19.59 -5.76
CA LEU A 130 -1.07 19.24 -4.34
C LEU A 130 -2.50 19.47 -3.87
N SER A 131 -3.07 18.51 -3.15
CA SER A 131 -4.40 18.65 -2.57
C SER A 131 -4.48 18.01 -1.21
N LEU A 132 -5.13 18.71 -0.27
CA LEU A 132 -5.46 18.21 1.05
C LEU A 132 -6.98 18.01 1.12
N ILE A 133 -7.41 16.79 1.38
CA ILE A 133 -8.82 16.46 1.57
C ILE A 133 -9.03 16.15 3.05
N GLN A 134 -9.77 17.02 3.72
CA GLN A 134 -10.19 16.76 5.10
C GLN A 134 -11.59 16.13 5.13
N GLY A 135 -11.79 15.13 5.99
CA GLY A 135 -13.14 14.60 6.25
C GLY A 135 -13.33 14.08 7.67
N PRO A 136 -14.32 14.58 8.43
CA PRO A 136 -14.71 14.01 9.73
C PRO A 136 -15.05 12.50 9.70
N PRO A 137 -15.12 11.82 10.85
CA PRO A 137 -15.58 10.43 10.91
C PRO A 137 -16.95 10.27 10.24
N GLY A 138 -17.15 9.20 9.47
CA GLY A 138 -18.43 8.91 8.81
C GLY A 138 -18.73 9.69 7.52
N THR A 139 -17.90 10.66 7.12
CA THR A 139 -18.12 11.49 5.90
C THR A 139 -17.75 10.81 4.58
N GLY A 140 -17.35 9.55 4.63
CA GLY A 140 -17.03 8.76 3.44
C GLY A 140 -15.66 9.07 2.82
N LYS A 141 -14.69 9.61 3.57
CA LYS A 141 -13.29 9.86 3.11
C LYS A 141 -12.75 8.75 2.20
N THR A 142 -12.74 7.52 2.69
CA THR A 142 -12.20 6.38 1.94
C THR A 142 -13.03 6.03 0.69
N THR A 143 -14.35 6.29 0.70
CA THR A 143 -15.19 6.20 -0.52
C THR A 143 -14.74 7.26 -1.53
N THR A 144 -14.58 8.50 -1.10
CA THR A 144 -14.10 9.61 -1.93
C THR A 144 -12.72 9.31 -2.51
N SER A 145 -11.78 8.81 -1.69
CA SER A 145 -10.45 8.37 -2.13
C SER A 145 -10.53 7.29 -3.22
N ALA A 146 -11.39 6.28 -3.06
CA ALA A 146 -11.54 5.22 -4.05
C ALA A 146 -12.12 5.73 -5.39
N GLN A 147 -13.13 6.60 -5.34
CA GLN A 147 -13.70 7.23 -6.53
C GLN A 147 -12.72 8.19 -7.20
N LEU A 148 -11.96 8.96 -6.41
CA LEU A 148 -10.88 9.81 -6.91
C LEU A 148 -9.84 8.99 -7.68
N VAL A 149 -9.37 7.87 -7.11
CA VAL A 149 -8.42 6.97 -7.78
C VAL A 149 -8.97 6.44 -9.10
N GLN A 150 -10.25 6.04 -9.13
CA GLN A 150 -10.93 5.61 -10.35
C GLN A 150 -10.92 6.71 -11.41
N LYS A 151 -11.36 7.91 -11.05
CA LYS A 151 -11.44 9.06 -11.95
C LYS A 151 -10.06 9.49 -12.46
N LEU A 152 -9.04 9.57 -11.60
CA LEU A 152 -7.66 9.88 -11.99
C LEU A 152 -7.10 8.83 -12.95
N ARG A 153 -7.36 7.55 -12.69
CA ARG A 153 -6.92 6.45 -13.56
C ARG A 153 -7.56 6.54 -14.96
N LEU A 154 -8.85 6.84 -15.02
CA LEU A 154 -9.58 7.00 -16.29
C LEU A 154 -9.15 8.25 -17.06
N LEU A 155 -8.88 9.36 -16.36
CA LEU A 155 -8.43 10.60 -16.97
C LEU A 155 -7.02 10.51 -17.56
N PHE A 156 -6.06 10.10 -16.74
CA PHE A 156 -4.64 10.21 -17.10
C PHE A 156 -4.09 8.92 -17.72
N GLY A 157 -4.78 7.78 -17.57
CA GLY A 157 -4.29 6.46 -17.99
C GLY A 157 -3.05 5.97 -17.23
N GLN A 158 -2.54 6.77 -16.29
CA GLN A 158 -1.36 6.52 -15.47
C GLN A 158 -1.69 5.62 -14.28
N MET A 159 -0.68 4.93 -13.75
CA MET A 159 -0.82 4.14 -12.54
C MET A 159 -0.88 5.09 -11.34
N VAL A 160 -1.85 4.90 -10.46
CA VAL A 160 -1.99 5.67 -9.22
C VAL A 160 -1.40 4.87 -8.07
N MET A 161 -0.44 5.45 -7.35
CA MET A 161 0.09 4.86 -6.13
C MET A 161 -0.78 5.29 -4.96
N VAL A 162 -1.23 4.32 -4.16
CA VAL A 162 -2.09 4.57 -3.01
C VAL A 162 -1.41 4.02 -1.77
N CYS A 163 -1.29 4.85 -0.74
CA CYS A 163 -0.63 4.52 0.53
C CYS A 163 -1.52 4.90 1.71
N ALA A 164 -1.26 4.30 2.87
CA ALA A 164 -1.77 4.76 4.15
C ALA A 164 -0.80 4.29 5.27
N PRO A 165 -0.72 4.98 6.41
CA PRO A 165 0.19 4.60 7.50
C PRO A 165 -0.14 3.24 8.14
N SER A 166 -1.41 2.82 8.15
CA SER A 166 -1.83 1.54 8.73
C SER A 166 -2.18 0.49 7.69
N ASN A 167 -1.82 -0.77 7.97
CA ASN A 167 -2.19 -1.91 7.13
C ASN A 167 -3.72 -1.98 6.95
N THR A 168 -4.50 -1.79 8.02
CA THR A 168 -5.97 -1.83 7.96
C THR A 168 -6.56 -0.75 7.05
N ALA A 169 -5.98 0.45 7.03
CA ALA A 169 -6.40 1.50 6.10
C ALA A 169 -6.09 1.12 4.64
N VAL A 170 -4.89 0.58 4.37
CA VAL A 170 -4.52 0.07 3.04
C VAL A 170 -5.45 -1.06 2.59
N ASP A 171 -5.76 -2.01 3.48
CA ASP A 171 -6.69 -3.12 3.25
C ASP A 171 -8.07 -2.60 2.83
N THR A 172 -8.65 -1.70 3.62
CA THR A 172 -9.97 -1.11 3.39
C THR A 172 -10.03 -0.32 2.09
N LEU A 173 -9.01 0.50 1.83
CA LEU A 173 -8.92 1.32 0.64
C LEU A 173 -8.72 0.47 -0.62
N ALA A 174 -7.85 -0.55 -0.57
CA ALA A 174 -7.63 -1.48 -1.67
C ALA A 174 -8.92 -2.22 -2.06
N ALA A 175 -9.71 -2.66 -1.08
CA ALA A 175 -11.00 -3.31 -1.31
C ALA A 175 -11.99 -2.35 -2.00
N ARG A 176 -12.10 -1.10 -1.52
CA ARG A 176 -12.98 -0.09 -2.12
C ARG A 176 -12.56 0.27 -3.55
N ILE A 177 -11.26 0.41 -3.82
CA ILE A 177 -10.76 0.67 -5.17
C ILE A 177 -11.05 -0.53 -6.08
N ALA A 178 -10.86 -1.76 -5.61
CA ALA A 178 -11.16 -2.95 -6.40
C ALA A 178 -12.66 -3.04 -6.77
N ALA A 179 -13.55 -2.63 -5.85
CA ALA A 179 -14.99 -2.54 -6.11
C ALA A 179 -15.38 -1.53 -7.20
N THR A 180 -14.51 -0.57 -7.54
CA THR A 180 -14.71 0.35 -8.67
C THR A 180 -14.45 -0.29 -10.04
N GLY A 181 -14.03 -1.57 -10.08
CA GLY A 181 -13.69 -2.28 -11.30
C GLY A 181 -12.24 -2.08 -11.76
N LEU A 182 -11.43 -1.30 -11.03
CA LEU A 182 -10.01 -1.14 -11.33
C LEU A 182 -9.18 -2.38 -10.95
N THR A 183 -8.16 -2.68 -11.76
CA THR A 183 -7.14 -3.67 -11.43
C THR A 183 -6.23 -3.14 -10.32
N VAL A 184 -6.45 -3.60 -9.08
CA VAL A 184 -5.63 -3.24 -7.91
C VAL A 184 -4.49 -4.23 -7.69
N ILE A 185 -3.27 -3.76 -7.51
CA ILE A 185 -2.12 -4.59 -7.09
C ILE A 185 -1.69 -4.13 -5.71
N ARG A 186 -1.84 -5.01 -4.73
CA ARG A 186 -1.54 -4.74 -3.32
C ARG A 186 -0.17 -5.32 -2.96
N PHE A 187 0.74 -4.47 -2.49
CA PHE A 187 2.03 -4.89 -1.96
C PHE A 187 1.93 -5.11 -0.46
N VAL A 188 2.39 -6.28 0.00
CA VAL A 188 2.37 -6.66 1.41
C VAL A 188 3.77 -7.13 1.80
N SER A 189 4.15 -6.94 3.07
CA SER A 189 5.38 -7.55 3.61
C SER A 189 5.31 -9.07 3.49
N LYS A 190 6.43 -9.72 3.15
CA LYS A 190 6.53 -11.19 3.12
C LYS A 190 6.28 -11.84 4.48
N ARG A 191 6.38 -11.07 5.56
CA ARG A 191 6.13 -11.50 6.93
C ARG A 191 4.63 -11.69 7.22
N ARG A 192 3.74 -11.06 6.45
CA ARG A 192 2.30 -11.23 6.65
C ARG A 192 1.84 -12.51 5.97
N ASP A 193 1.35 -13.43 6.79
CA ASP A 193 0.82 -14.71 6.33
C ASP A 193 -0.23 -14.50 5.21
N PRO A 194 -0.08 -15.18 4.05
CA PRO A 194 -1.08 -15.15 2.99
C PRO A 194 -2.40 -15.83 3.34
N ASP A 195 -2.38 -16.84 4.21
CA ASP A 195 -3.56 -17.69 4.45
C ASP A 195 -4.57 -17.01 5.39
N THR A 196 -4.12 -16.07 6.22
CA THR A 196 -4.97 -15.26 7.10
C THR A 196 -5.42 -13.93 6.48
N ASP A 197 -5.01 -13.60 5.24
CA ASP A 197 -5.33 -12.32 4.60
C ASP A 197 -6.64 -12.37 3.79
N PRO A 198 -7.71 -11.65 4.22
CA PRO A 198 -8.98 -11.62 3.50
C PRO A 198 -8.85 -11.01 2.09
N PHE A 199 -7.81 -10.21 1.85
CA PHE A 199 -7.53 -9.56 0.57
C PHE A 199 -6.39 -10.26 -0.20
N ARG A 200 -6.12 -11.54 0.06
CA ARG A 200 -5.10 -12.35 -0.63
C ARG A 200 -5.17 -12.23 -2.15
N HIS A 201 -6.38 -12.23 -2.73
CA HIS A 201 -6.61 -12.14 -4.17
C HIS A 201 -6.11 -10.83 -4.80
N LEU A 202 -5.93 -9.76 -4.01
CA LEU A 202 -5.37 -8.49 -4.47
C LEU A 202 -3.84 -8.45 -4.38
N ARG A 203 -3.20 -9.37 -3.64
CA ARG A 203 -1.75 -9.39 -3.42
C ARG A 203 -1.00 -9.55 -4.73
N TYR A 204 0.13 -8.84 -4.84
CA TYR A 204 1.04 -8.92 -5.96
C TYR A 204 1.48 -10.37 -6.28
N GLU A 205 1.87 -11.13 -5.27
CA GLU A 205 2.34 -12.52 -5.41
C GLU A 205 1.24 -13.42 -5.99
N GLU A 206 0.01 -13.28 -5.49
CA GLU A 206 -1.13 -14.08 -5.93
C GLU A 206 -1.52 -13.74 -7.38
N LYS A 207 -1.54 -12.45 -7.73
CA LYS A 207 -1.77 -12.01 -9.11
C LYS A 207 -0.73 -12.58 -10.07
N ILE A 208 0.55 -12.59 -9.70
CA ILE A 208 1.59 -13.19 -10.54
C ILE A 208 1.39 -14.69 -10.71
N LYS A 209 1.06 -15.43 -9.64
CA LYS A 209 0.83 -16.87 -9.70
C LYS A 209 -0.29 -17.20 -10.67
N ASN A 210 -1.43 -16.52 -10.54
CA ASN A 210 -2.57 -16.71 -11.43
C ASN A 210 -2.23 -16.38 -12.88
N HIS A 211 -1.48 -15.30 -13.14
CA HIS A 211 -1.03 -14.98 -14.49
C HIS A 211 0.03 -15.94 -15.06
N ARG A 212 0.85 -16.59 -14.22
CA ARG A 212 1.78 -17.64 -14.66
C ARG A 212 1.05 -18.93 -15.05
N ASN A 213 -0.05 -19.24 -14.37
CA ASN A 213 -0.89 -20.41 -14.68
C ASN A 213 -1.70 -20.25 -15.98
N LEU A 214 -1.89 -19.01 -16.47
CA LEU A 214 -2.45 -18.72 -17.80
C LEU A 214 -1.44 -18.91 -18.96
N ARG A 215 -0.26 -19.49 -18.73
CA ARG A 215 0.57 -19.97 -19.84
C ARG A 215 -0.19 -21.11 -20.54
N PRO A 216 -0.56 -21.00 -21.82
CA PRO A 216 -0.98 -22.16 -22.58
C PRO A 216 0.26 -23.01 -22.80
N GLY A 217 0.50 -23.96 -21.90
CA GLY A 217 1.23 -25.16 -22.27
C GLY A 217 0.31 -25.98 -23.15
N THR A 218 0.61 -26.04 -24.45
CA THR A 218 0.44 -27.23 -25.29
C THR A 218 -0.65 -28.21 -24.84
N ARG A 219 -1.93 -27.81 -24.90
CA ARG A 219 -3.03 -28.76 -25.04
C ARG A 219 -4.01 -28.21 -26.05
N SER A 220 -4.02 -28.91 -27.19
CA SER A 220 -4.93 -28.77 -28.30
C SER A 220 -6.37 -28.56 -27.81
N MET A 221 -7.00 -27.47 -28.23
CA MET A 221 -8.42 -27.47 -28.57
C MET A 221 -8.80 -26.18 -29.30
N ASN A 222 -9.19 -26.36 -30.57
CA ASN A 222 -9.97 -25.41 -31.33
C ASN A 222 -11.23 -25.03 -30.54
N ARG A 223 -11.32 -23.79 -30.07
CA ARG A 223 -12.62 -23.16 -29.84
C ARG A 223 -12.56 -21.76 -30.43
N VAL A 224 -13.28 -21.61 -31.54
CA VAL A 224 -13.55 -20.35 -32.22
C VAL A 224 -13.98 -19.33 -31.17
N LEU A 225 -13.16 -18.30 -30.96
CA LEU A 225 -13.52 -17.16 -30.12
C LEU A 225 -14.51 -16.28 -30.90
N PRO A 226 -15.59 -15.78 -30.27
CA PRO A 226 -16.46 -14.80 -30.90
C PRO A 226 -15.67 -13.50 -31.16
N ASN A 227 -15.92 -12.89 -32.32
CA ASN A 227 -15.35 -11.60 -32.72
C ASN A 227 -15.82 -10.50 -31.75
N GLY A 228 -15.01 -10.18 -30.74
CA GLY A 228 -15.30 -9.09 -29.78
C GLY A 228 -14.31 -8.89 -28.63
N ALA A 229 -13.40 -9.84 -28.35
CA ALA A 229 -12.53 -9.81 -27.16
C ALA A 229 -11.12 -9.17 -27.39
N SER A 230 -10.95 -8.33 -28.41
CA SER A 230 -9.64 -7.83 -28.83
C SER A 230 -9.11 -6.65 -27.99
N SER A 231 -9.95 -5.92 -27.27
CA SER A 231 -9.56 -4.81 -26.38
C SER A 231 -9.02 -5.30 -25.04
N SER A 232 -9.77 -6.18 -24.35
CA SER A 232 -9.41 -6.69 -23.01
C SER A 232 -8.08 -7.48 -22.99
N LEU A 233 -7.75 -8.18 -24.08
CA LEU A 233 -6.48 -8.90 -24.20
C LEU A 233 -5.26 -7.98 -24.40
N ARG A 234 -5.43 -6.75 -24.90
CA ARG A 234 -4.34 -5.75 -24.98
C ARG A 234 -4.03 -5.20 -23.59
N ASP A 235 -5.06 -4.93 -22.78
CA ASP A 235 -4.91 -4.41 -21.42
C ASP A 235 -4.16 -5.41 -20.53
N LEU A 236 -4.55 -6.69 -20.56
CA LEU A 236 -3.83 -7.75 -19.83
C LEU A 236 -2.37 -7.93 -20.28
N ARG A 237 -2.06 -7.72 -21.57
CA ARG A 237 -0.68 -7.78 -22.09
C ARG A 237 0.16 -6.58 -21.65
N SER A 238 -0.45 -5.40 -21.51
CA SER A 238 0.20 -4.19 -21.00
C SER A 238 0.51 -4.32 -19.49
N ASP A 239 -0.44 -4.87 -18.73
CA ASP A 239 -0.28 -5.17 -17.30
C ASP A 239 0.81 -6.23 -17.06
N ARG A 240 0.94 -7.22 -17.96
CA ARG A 240 2.01 -8.23 -17.91
C ARG A 240 3.42 -7.63 -17.97
N ARG A 241 3.67 -6.66 -18.86
CA ARG A 241 4.98 -5.97 -18.93
C ARG A 241 5.23 -5.16 -17.66
N ARG A 242 4.23 -4.43 -17.18
CA ARG A 242 4.32 -3.57 -15.98
C ARG A 242 4.55 -4.38 -14.69
N LEU A 243 3.86 -5.50 -14.52
CA LEU A 243 3.94 -6.36 -13.32
C LEU A 243 5.29 -7.09 -13.22
N CYS A 244 5.83 -7.55 -14.36
CA CYS A 244 7.16 -8.16 -14.44
C CYS A 244 8.30 -7.14 -14.30
N ASP A 245 8.11 -5.91 -14.80
CA ASP A 245 9.06 -4.81 -14.61
C ASP A 245 9.20 -4.42 -13.13
N MET A 246 8.08 -4.31 -12.41
CA MET A 246 8.08 -3.99 -10.98
C MET A 246 8.91 -4.99 -10.15
N ARG A 247 8.95 -6.28 -10.55
CA ARG A 247 9.75 -7.31 -9.86
C ARG A 247 11.26 -7.13 -10.07
N ARG A 248 11.67 -6.91 -11.32
CA ARG A 248 13.09 -6.82 -11.70
C ARG A 248 13.74 -5.55 -11.12
N ARG A 249 12.94 -4.50 -10.89
CA ARG A 249 13.41 -3.18 -10.47
C ARG A 249 13.48 -2.99 -8.96
N ARG A 250 12.68 -3.73 -8.16
CA ARG A 250 12.79 -3.75 -6.68
C ARG A 250 14.11 -4.36 -6.17
N LEU A 251 14.77 -5.21 -6.97
CA LEU A 251 16.01 -5.89 -6.63
C LEU A 251 17.28 -5.18 -7.11
N ALA A 252 17.16 -4.15 -7.96
CA ALA A 252 18.30 -3.55 -8.66
C ALA A 252 18.54 -2.06 -8.37
N GLY A 253 17.77 -1.41 -7.49
CA GLY A 253 17.92 0.03 -7.22
C GLY A 253 17.57 0.96 -8.40
N CYS A 254 17.33 0.44 -9.61
CA CYS A 254 16.99 1.19 -10.82
C CYS A 254 15.47 1.36 -11.02
N GLN A 255 15.11 2.51 -11.60
CA GLN A 255 13.80 3.17 -11.63
C GLN A 255 12.63 2.32 -12.15
N GLY A 256 11.59 2.18 -11.30
CA GLY A 256 10.25 1.71 -11.66
C GLY A 256 9.54 2.63 -12.67
N PRO A 257 8.34 2.26 -13.17
CA PRO A 257 7.51 3.24 -13.87
C PRO A 257 7.32 4.46 -12.97
N THR A 258 7.49 5.68 -13.50
CA THR A 258 7.26 6.91 -12.76
C THR A 258 5.78 6.97 -12.36
N LEU A 259 5.51 6.75 -11.07
CA LEU A 259 4.16 6.82 -10.52
C LEU A 259 3.82 8.27 -10.25
N GLN A 260 3.46 9.00 -11.30
CA GLN A 260 3.25 10.44 -11.25
C GLN A 260 2.12 10.87 -10.29
N ILE A 261 1.15 10.00 -10.01
CA ILE A 261 0.03 10.31 -9.12
C ILE A 261 0.14 9.49 -7.83
N ARG A 262 0.11 10.18 -6.68
CA ARG A 262 0.15 9.60 -5.34
C ARG A 262 -1.01 10.07 -4.49
N LEU A 263 -1.71 9.13 -3.87
CA LEU A 263 -2.72 9.39 -2.85
C LEU A 263 -2.28 8.73 -1.54
N ILE A 264 -2.27 9.50 -0.46
CA ILE A 264 -2.01 8.99 0.90
C ILE A 264 -3.29 9.21 1.71
N ASP A 265 -3.97 8.11 2.07
CA ASP A 265 -5.15 8.14 2.94
C ASP A 265 -4.72 8.00 4.40
N GLU A 266 -5.53 8.54 5.32
CA GLU A 266 -5.17 8.67 6.74
C GLU A 266 -3.80 9.33 6.97
N ALA A 267 -3.43 10.30 6.12
CA ALA A 267 -2.12 10.96 6.16
C ALA A 267 -1.82 11.62 7.51
N THR A 268 -2.86 12.05 8.23
CA THR A 268 -2.75 12.66 9.57
C THR A 268 -2.31 11.68 10.66
N GLN A 269 -2.35 10.35 10.40
CA GLN A 269 -1.84 9.33 11.31
C GLN A 269 -0.34 9.04 11.11
N GLY A 270 0.27 9.53 10.02
CA GLY A 270 1.68 9.32 9.73
C GLY A 270 2.55 10.48 10.23
N THR A 271 3.80 10.20 10.56
CA THR A 271 4.79 11.27 10.78
C THR A 271 5.23 11.88 9.45
N GLU A 272 5.64 13.15 9.45
CA GLU A 272 6.11 13.79 8.20
C GLU A 272 7.22 13.00 7.49
N PRO A 273 8.27 12.49 8.17
CA PRO A 273 9.28 11.65 7.52
C PRO A 273 8.74 10.34 6.92
N GLU A 274 7.70 9.77 7.53
CA GLU A 274 7.04 8.57 7.00
C GLU A 274 6.27 8.87 5.72
N LEU A 275 5.58 10.02 5.67
CA LEU A 275 4.86 10.48 4.50
C LEU A 275 5.80 10.78 3.32
N LEU A 276 7.06 11.17 3.58
CA LEU A 276 8.05 11.38 2.54
C LEU A 276 8.43 10.08 1.79
N ILE A 277 8.38 8.91 2.43
CA ILE A 277 8.77 7.64 1.81
C ILE A 277 8.05 7.40 0.47
N PRO A 278 6.70 7.39 0.42
CA PRO A 278 6.00 7.20 -0.84
C PRO A 278 6.18 8.39 -1.78
N MET A 279 6.47 9.60 -1.29
CA MET A 279 6.64 10.81 -2.09
C MET A 279 7.93 10.79 -2.91
N MET A 280 8.98 10.12 -2.45
CA MET A 280 10.24 10.18 -3.17
C MET A 280 10.14 9.51 -4.55
N ARG A 281 10.46 10.28 -5.61
CA ARG A 281 10.62 9.93 -7.04
C ARG A 281 9.44 10.24 -7.98
N GLY A 282 9.57 11.31 -8.76
CA GLY A 282 8.79 11.51 -9.98
C GLY A 282 7.28 11.60 -9.73
N ILE A 283 6.87 12.19 -8.60
CA ILE A 283 5.49 12.63 -8.41
C ILE A 283 5.26 13.85 -9.29
N GLU A 284 4.07 13.99 -9.85
CA GLU A 284 3.56 15.23 -10.42
C GLU A 284 2.29 15.68 -9.72
N ARG A 285 1.57 14.74 -9.10
CA ARG A 285 0.37 15.01 -8.31
C ARG A 285 0.36 14.23 -6.99
N LEU A 286 0.15 14.94 -5.89
CA LEU A 286 0.06 14.42 -4.54
C LEU A 286 -1.28 14.81 -3.91
N ILE A 287 -2.00 13.82 -3.41
CA ILE A 287 -3.25 13.99 -2.66
C ILE A 287 -3.05 13.42 -1.27
N LEU A 288 -3.24 14.24 -0.23
CA LEU A 288 -3.23 13.81 1.16
C LEU A 288 -4.66 13.86 1.70
N VAL A 289 -5.14 12.74 2.22
CA VAL A 289 -6.48 12.62 2.78
C VAL A 289 -6.33 12.30 4.27
N GLY A 290 -7.07 13.00 5.12
CA GLY A 290 -6.99 12.76 6.56
C GLY A 290 -7.93 13.64 7.38
N ASP A 291 -7.73 13.63 8.69
CA ASP A 291 -8.46 14.50 9.61
C ASP A 291 -7.61 14.77 10.85
N HIS A 292 -7.19 16.03 11.01
CA HIS A 292 -6.32 16.45 12.12
C HIS A 292 -7.00 16.36 13.50
N ARG A 293 -8.33 16.17 13.54
CA ARG A 293 -9.09 15.95 14.78
C ARG A 293 -9.23 14.47 15.15
N GLN A 294 -8.73 13.56 14.32
CA GLN A 294 -8.69 12.12 14.61
C GLN A 294 -7.34 11.73 15.20
N LEU A 295 -7.04 10.43 15.23
CA LEU A 295 -5.76 9.93 15.74
C LEU A 295 -4.60 10.53 14.94
N GLY A 296 -3.60 11.03 15.67
CA GLY A 296 -2.32 11.46 15.13
C GLY A 296 -1.27 10.33 15.14
N PRO A 297 -0.04 10.62 14.69
CA PRO A 297 1.05 9.68 14.78
C PRO A 297 1.40 9.34 16.23
N VAL A 298 1.79 8.09 16.46
CA VAL A 298 2.32 7.63 17.75
C VAL A 298 3.82 7.85 17.77
N VAL A 299 4.28 8.76 18.64
CA VAL A 299 5.71 9.07 18.80
C VAL A 299 6.14 8.57 20.18
N LEU A 300 6.98 7.53 20.19
CA LEU A 300 7.66 7.02 21.38
C LEU A 300 9.12 7.44 21.27
N CYS A 301 9.53 8.40 22.11
CA CYS A 301 10.92 8.87 22.20
C CYS A 301 11.74 7.99 23.14
#